data_AF-A0A969YKH4-F1
#
_entry.id   AF-A0A969YKH4-F1
#
_cell.length_a   1.000
_cell.length_b   1.000
_cell.length_c   1.000
_cell.angle_alpha   90.00
_cell.angle_beta   90.00
_cell.angle_gamma   90.00
#
_symmetry.space_group_name_H-M   'P 1'
#
loop_
_entity.id
_entity.type
_entity.pdbx_description
1 polymer ?
#
loop_
_entity_poly.entity_id
_entity_poly.type
_entity_poly.pdbx_seq_one_letter_code
_entity_poly.pdbx_strand_id
1 'polypeptide(L)'
;MQRACLSHRVVGFLLLCAVISSGLIACKTLERQKCNSENLGQSVEKFLMALRWEEYKVASQFIPLPSRRQFWDDMDLFQRRVRLMDFEVRDVSLRQSTMSADVILQCRFYHTDDPQLHTRTIQQEWRYMNNEKVWLVVKHDLESLILAGLHR
;
A
#
# COMPACT_ATOMS: atom_id res chain seq x y z
N MET A 1 -34.94 8.36 68.52
CA MET A 1 -34.63 9.52 67.64
C MET A 1 -33.14 9.44 67.36
N GLN A 2 -32.56 9.37 66.17
CA GLN A 2 -32.92 9.80 64.81
C GLN A 2 -32.45 8.75 63.79
N ARG A 3 -33.24 8.50 62.74
CA ARG A 3 -32.82 7.73 61.56
C ARG A 3 -32.14 8.69 60.59
N ALA A 4 -30.90 8.39 60.21
CA ALA A 4 -30.15 9.15 59.21
C ALA A 4 -30.78 8.96 57.82
N CYS A 5 -31.38 10.01 57.29
CA CYS A 5 -31.72 10.13 55.88
C CYS A 5 -30.41 10.23 55.07
N LEU A 6 -29.86 9.09 54.64
CA LEU A 6 -28.86 9.10 53.57
C LEU A 6 -29.55 9.51 52.26
N SER A 7 -29.11 10.66 51.76
CA SER A 7 -29.61 11.35 50.58
C SER A 7 -29.58 10.47 49.33
N HIS A 8 -30.77 10.11 48.84
CA HIS A 8 -31.03 9.47 47.54
C HIS A 8 -30.41 10.21 46.33
N ARG A 9 -29.91 11.44 46.51
CA ARG A 9 -29.36 12.28 45.43
C ARG A 9 -27.94 11.91 45.03
N VAL A 10 -27.17 11.23 45.88
CA VAL A 10 -25.76 10.91 45.60
C VAL A 10 -25.61 9.63 44.76
N VAL A 11 -26.49 8.66 44.97
CA VAL A 11 -26.46 7.36 44.28
C VAL A 11 -26.82 7.49 42.79
N GLY A 12 -27.76 8.38 42.45
CA GLY A 12 -28.14 8.63 41.05
C GLY A 12 -27.06 9.32 40.22
N PHE A 13 -26.20 10.14 40.85
CA PHE A 13 -25.15 10.88 40.14
C PHE A 13 -23.93 10.00 39.82
N LEU A 14 -23.62 9.03 40.67
CA LEU A 14 -22.52 8.08 40.45
C LEU A 14 -22.82 7.04 39.36
N LEU A 15 -24.09 6.69 39.14
CA LEU A 15 -24.50 5.78 38.07
C LEU A 15 -24.51 6.42 36.67
N LEU A 16 -24.66 7.75 36.58
CA LEU A 16 -24.66 8.46 35.28
C LEU A 16 -23.25 8.61 34.70
N CYS A 17 -22.22 8.72 35.53
CA CYS A 17 -20.83 8.84 35.07
C CYS A 17 -20.26 7.53 34.50
N ALA A 18 -20.74 6.37 34.96
CA ALA A 18 -20.24 5.06 34.52
C ALA A 18 -20.68 4.66 33.09
N VAL A 19 -21.77 5.24 32.58
CA VAL A 19 -22.28 4.95 31.23
C VAL A 19 -21.57 5.78 30.15
N ILE A 20 -21.03 6.95 30.51
CA ILE A 20 -20.37 7.88 29.56
C ILE A 20 -18.91 7.47 29.29
N SER A 21 -18.27 6.71 30.19
CA SER A 21 -16.86 6.29 30.05
C SER A 21 -16.62 5.13 29.07
N SER A 22 -17.67 4.45 28.60
CA SER A 22 -17.52 3.23 27.78
C SER A 22 -17.46 3.46 26.26
N GLY A 23 -17.54 4.73 25.80
CA GLY A 23 -17.63 5.06 24.37
C GLY A 23 -16.29 5.29 23.63
N LEU A 24 -15.14 5.30 24.32
CA LEU A 24 -13.88 5.78 23.73
C LEU A 24 -12.99 4.71 23.07
N ILE A 25 -13.40 3.44 23.08
CA ILE A 25 -12.53 2.36 22.57
C ILE A 25 -12.70 2.13 21.05
N ALA A 26 -13.77 2.65 20.44
CA ALA A 26 -14.08 2.37 19.04
C ALA A 26 -13.33 3.25 17.99
N CYS A 27 -12.66 4.34 18.38
CA CYS A 27 -12.05 5.25 17.39
C CYS A 27 -10.61 4.95 16.98
N LYS A 28 -9.85 4.11 17.70
CA LYS A 28 -8.43 3.89 17.36
C LYS A 28 -8.20 3.00 16.14
N THR A 29 -9.16 2.14 15.80
CA THR A 29 -9.02 1.20 14.68
C THR A 29 -9.29 1.86 13.33
N LEU A 30 -10.23 2.81 13.28
CA LEU A 30 -10.62 3.48 12.03
C LEU A 30 -9.56 4.48 11.54
N GLU A 31 -8.94 5.25 12.46
CA GLU A 31 -7.84 6.18 12.12
C GLU A 31 -6.59 5.43 11.63
N ARG A 32 -6.26 4.30 12.27
CA ARG A 32 -5.14 3.44 11.85
C ARG A 32 -5.36 2.85 10.46
N GLN A 33 -6.60 2.48 10.13
CA GLN A 33 -6.99 1.96 8.83
C GLN A 33 -6.79 3.01 7.72
N LYS A 34 -7.28 4.23 7.91
CA LYS A 34 -7.15 5.33 6.94
C LYS A 34 -5.68 5.72 6.71
N CYS A 35 -4.91 5.83 7.80
CA CYS A 35 -3.49 6.14 7.73
C CYS A 35 -2.69 5.07 6.98
N ASN A 36 -3.02 3.78 7.16
CA ASN A 36 -2.29 2.69 6.50
C ASN A 36 -2.57 2.61 5.00
N SER A 37 -3.82 2.88 4.57
CA SER A 37 -4.17 2.94 3.14
C SER A 37 -3.57 4.17 2.44
N GLU A 38 -3.57 5.34 3.09
CA GLU A 38 -2.94 6.55 2.54
C GLU A 38 -1.43 6.37 2.38
N ASN A 39 -0.78 5.72 3.34
CA ASN A 39 0.64 5.38 3.27
C ASN A 39 0.95 4.39 2.12
N LEU A 40 0.09 3.40 1.89
CA LEU A 40 0.22 2.49 0.76
C LEU A 40 0.18 3.24 -0.57
N GLY A 41 -0.83 4.10 -0.77
CA GLY A 41 -0.98 4.88 -2.01
C GLY A 41 0.27 5.70 -2.34
N GLN A 42 0.83 6.41 -1.35
CA GLN A 42 2.07 7.15 -1.51
C GLN A 42 3.27 6.27 -1.84
N SER A 43 3.34 5.07 -1.25
CA SER A 43 4.43 4.11 -1.50
C SER A 43 4.36 3.56 -2.93
N VAL A 44 3.15 3.22 -3.40
CA VAL A 44 2.88 2.80 -4.78
C VAL A 44 3.30 3.89 -5.76
N GLU A 45 2.84 5.12 -5.55
CA GLU A 45 3.15 6.24 -6.44
C GLU A 45 4.66 6.52 -6.52
N LYS A 46 5.36 6.56 -5.38
CA LYS A 46 6.81 6.77 -5.34
C LYS A 46 7.57 5.65 -6.05
N PHE A 47 7.18 4.40 -5.86
CA PHE A 47 7.78 3.26 -6.56
C PHE A 47 7.59 3.37 -8.07
N LEU A 48 6.37 3.65 -8.53
CA LEU A 48 6.05 3.74 -9.96
C LEU A 48 6.68 4.97 -10.63
N MET A 49 6.75 6.10 -9.92
CA MET A 49 7.51 7.27 -10.37
C MET A 49 8.99 6.94 -10.53
N ALA A 50 9.60 6.28 -9.54
CA ALA A 50 11.00 5.86 -9.65
C ALA A 50 11.23 4.91 -10.84
N LEU A 51 10.30 3.98 -11.12
CA LEU A 51 10.39 3.14 -12.32
C LEU A 51 10.28 3.94 -13.62
N ARG A 52 9.33 4.89 -13.69
CA ARG A 52 9.11 5.74 -14.87
C ARG A 52 10.33 6.60 -15.19
N TRP A 53 10.97 7.14 -14.16
CA TRP A 53 12.15 8.01 -14.29
C TRP A 53 13.48 7.24 -14.30
N GLU A 54 13.42 5.90 -14.38
CA GLU A 54 14.60 5.02 -14.38
C GLU A 54 15.50 5.18 -13.13
N GLU A 55 14.92 5.63 -12.03
CA GLU A 55 15.58 5.75 -10.72
C GLU A 55 15.57 4.41 -9.98
N TYR A 56 16.11 3.35 -10.58
CA TYR A 56 16.00 1.98 -10.06
C TYR A 56 16.60 1.78 -8.67
N LYS A 57 17.61 2.60 -8.30
CA LYS A 57 18.13 2.64 -6.93
C LYS A 57 17.06 3.09 -5.93
N VAL A 58 16.24 4.08 -6.28
CA VAL A 58 15.12 4.55 -5.46
C VAL A 58 14.01 3.50 -5.45
N ALA A 59 13.64 2.95 -6.61
CA ALA A 59 12.64 1.89 -6.73
C ALA A 59 13.00 0.66 -5.87
N SER A 60 14.28 0.28 -5.83
CA SER A 60 14.76 -0.87 -5.05
C SER A 60 14.55 -0.74 -3.53
N GLN A 61 14.34 0.48 -3.02
CA GLN A 61 14.03 0.69 -1.59
C GLN A 61 12.66 0.12 -1.21
N PHE A 62 11.74 0.02 -2.17
CA PHE A 62 10.42 -0.60 -2.00
C PHE A 62 10.46 -2.12 -2.19
N ILE A 63 11.62 -2.70 -2.50
CA ILE A 63 11.79 -4.15 -2.66
C ILE A 63 12.41 -4.73 -1.37
N PRO A 64 11.92 -5.87 -0.86
CA PRO A 64 12.54 -6.58 0.26
C PRO A 64 14.02 -6.88 0.00
N LEU A 65 14.86 -6.69 1.02
CA LEU A 65 16.31 -6.91 0.93
C LEU A 65 16.72 -8.22 0.23
N PRO A 66 16.10 -9.39 0.54
CA PRO A 66 16.46 -10.65 -0.11
C PRO A 66 16.21 -10.67 -1.62
N SER A 67 15.25 -9.86 -2.11
CA SER A 67 14.82 -9.83 -3.52
C SER A 67 15.46 -8.70 -4.33
N ARG A 68 16.20 -7.78 -3.71
CA ARG A 68 16.76 -6.59 -4.40
C ARG A 68 17.73 -6.94 -5.52
N ARG A 69 18.52 -8.01 -5.37
CA ARG A 69 19.46 -8.44 -6.41
C ARG A 69 18.70 -8.86 -7.67
N GLN A 70 17.72 -9.75 -7.51
CA GLN A 70 16.87 -10.19 -8.63
C GLN A 70 16.18 -8.99 -9.29
N PHE A 71 15.64 -8.07 -8.48
CA PHE A 71 15.03 -6.85 -9.01
C PHE A 71 16.01 -6.02 -9.87
N TRP A 72 17.27 -5.88 -9.49
CA TRP A 72 18.25 -5.17 -10.32
C TRP A 72 18.52 -5.88 -11.64
N ASP A 73 18.66 -7.21 -11.62
CA ASP A 73 18.85 -8.00 -12.85
C ASP A 73 17.64 -7.83 -13.80
N ASP A 74 16.43 -7.81 -13.23
CA ASP A 74 15.20 -7.56 -14.00
C ASP A 74 15.15 -6.12 -14.53
N MET A 75 15.58 -5.12 -13.75
CA MET A 75 15.57 -3.71 -14.16
C MET A 75 16.62 -3.42 -15.25
N ASP A 76 17.76 -4.11 -15.24
CA ASP A 76 18.75 -4.02 -16.32
C ASP A 76 18.17 -4.48 -17.66
N LEU A 77 17.36 -5.53 -17.66
CA LEU A 77 16.63 -6.00 -18.85
C LEU A 77 15.50 -5.03 -19.23
N PHE A 78 14.73 -4.59 -18.22
CA PHE A 78 13.62 -3.66 -18.39
C PHE A 78 14.09 -2.35 -19.04
N GLN A 79 15.15 -1.72 -18.51
CA GLN A 79 15.69 -0.46 -19.00
C GLN A 79 16.14 -0.54 -20.46
N ARG A 80 16.64 -1.69 -20.91
CA ARG A 80 17.10 -1.84 -22.29
C ARG A 80 15.95 -1.98 -23.29
N ARG A 81 14.80 -2.48 -22.85
CA ARG A 81 13.70 -2.93 -23.73
C ARG A 81 12.43 -2.12 -23.62
N VAL A 82 12.17 -1.50 -22.48
CA VAL A 82 10.88 -0.89 -22.16
C VAL A 82 11.08 0.54 -21.68
N ARG A 83 10.29 1.46 -22.23
CA ARG A 83 10.16 2.83 -21.72
C ARG A 83 8.75 3.02 -21.18
N LEU A 84 8.64 3.13 -19.87
CA LEU A 84 7.36 3.37 -19.20
C LEU A 84 6.98 4.84 -19.39
N MET A 85 5.87 5.09 -20.08
CA MET A 85 5.38 6.43 -20.38
C MET A 85 4.42 6.94 -19.33
N ASP A 86 3.55 6.07 -18.84
CA ASP A 86 2.51 6.44 -17.90
C ASP A 86 2.02 5.22 -17.12
N PHE A 87 1.39 5.49 -15.98
CA PHE A 87 0.70 4.46 -15.21
C PHE A 87 -0.54 5.02 -14.53
N GLU A 88 -1.52 4.16 -14.33
CA GLU A 88 -2.73 4.49 -13.57
C GLU A 88 -3.04 3.36 -12.60
N VAL A 89 -3.25 3.72 -11.32
CA VAL A 89 -3.72 2.77 -10.31
C VAL A 89 -5.21 2.53 -10.53
N ARG A 90 -5.58 1.31 -10.91
CA ARG A 90 -6.95 0.93 -11.24
C ARG A 90 -7.72 0.42 -10.04
N ASP A 91 -7.08 -0.39 -9.22
CA ASP A 91 -7.68 -0.94 -7.99
C ASP A 91 -6.62 -1.14 -6.91
N VAL A 92 -7.06 -1.01 -5.65
CA VAL A 92 -6.25 -1.28 -4.46
C VAL A 92 -7.10 -2.08 -3.47
N SER A 93 -6.73 -3.34 -3.29
CA SER A 93 -7.44 -4.30 -2.44
C SER A 93 -6.61 -4.61 -1.19
N LEU A 94 -6.93 -3.96 -0.06
CA LEU A 94 -6.23 -4.13 1.22
C LEU A 94 -6.76 -5.34 2.01
N ARG A 95 -5.88 -6.29 2.34
CA ARG A 95 -6.12 -7.41 3.26
C ARG A 95 -5.56 -7.09 4.64
N GLN A 96 -6.45 -6.71 5.56
CA GLN A 96 -6.06 -6.29 6.90
C GLN A 96 -5.49 -7.42 7.78
N SER A 97 -6.00 -8.64 7.64
CA SER A 97 -5.57 -9.80 8.43
C SER A 97 -4.09 -10.14 8.24
N THR A 98 -3.57 -9.91 7.03
CA THR A 98 -2.19 -10.22 6.63
C THR A 98 -1.34 -8.97 6.43
N MET A 99 -1.90 -7.77 6.65
CA MET A 99 -1.24 -6.49 6.37
C MET A 99 -0.61 -6.46 4.97
N SER A 100 -1.39 -6.90 3.98
CA SER A 100 -0.98 -6.96 2.58
C SER A 100 -2.00 -6.26 1.70
N ALA A 101 -1.61 -5.88 0.49
CA ALA A 101 -2.52 -5.34 -0.51
C ALA A 101 -2.21 -5.90 -1.89
N ASP A 102 -3.24 -6.05 -2.72
CA ASP A 102 -3.06 -6.18 -4.16
C ASP A 102 -3.31 -4.83 -4.82
N VAL A 103 -2.48 -4.51 -5.80
CA VAL A 103 -2.60 -3.27 -6.58
C VAL A 103 -2.65 -3.65 -8.05
N ILE A 104 -3.71 -3.20 -8.74
CA ILE A 104 -3.87 -3.38 -10.18
C ILE A 104 -3.49 -2.07 -10.87
N LEU A 105 -2.57 -2.15 -11.83
CA LEU A 105 -2.03 -1.00 -12.54
C LEU A 105 -2.30 -1.15 -14.03
N GLN A 106 -2.66 -0.06 -14.69
CA GLN A 106 -2.58 0.02 -16.14
C GLN A 106 -1.34 0.83 -16.52
N CYS A 107 -0.42 0.21 -17.25
CA CYS A 107 0.83 0.80 -17.69
C CYS A 107 0.77 1.12 -19.20
N ARG A 108 1.21 2.31 -19.58
CA ARG A 108 1.44 2.70 -20.97
C ARG A 108 2.94 2.76 -21.21
N PHE A 109 3.42 2.08 -22.23
CA PHE A 109 4.85 1.93 -22.50
C PHE A 109 5.11 1.71 -23.98
N TYR A 110 6.35 1.86 -24.42
CA TYR A 110 6.78 1.41 -25.74
C TYR A 110 8.05 0.56 -25.60
N HIS A 111 8.31 -0.25 -26.62
CA HIS A 111 9.55 -1.00 -26.72
C HIS A 111 10.62 -0.16 -27.41
N THR A 112 11.87 -0.21 -26.92
CA THR A 112 12.95 0.63 -27.46
C THR A 112 13.31 0.30 -28.91
N ASP A 113 13.02 -0.92 -29.37
CA ASP A 113 13.18 -1.42 -30.74
C ASP A 113 11.93 -1.25 -31.62
N ASP A 114 10.74 -1.13 -31.04
CA ASP A 114 9.47 -0.81 -31.72
C ASP A 114 8.71 0.28 -30.94
N PRO A 115 8.81 1.56 -31.33
CA PRO A 115 8.26 2.70 -30.57
C PRO A 115 6.73 2.82 -30.64
N GLN A 116 6.02 1.72 -30.87
CA GLN A 116 4.57 1.66 -30.76
C GLN A 116 4.14 1.73 -29.29
N LEU A 117 3.12 2.53 -29.02
CA LEU A 117 2.57 2.64 -27.68
C LEU A 117 1.68 1.44 -27.38
N HIS A 118 1.99 0.76 -26.28
CA HIS A 118 1.24 -0.36 -25.74
C HIS A 118 0.62 0.01 -24.40
N THR A 119 -0.51 -0.65 -24.10
CA THR A 119 -1.17 -0.56 -22.80
C THR A 119 -1.33 -1.96 -22.25
N ARG A 120 -0.87 -2.19 -21.02
CA ARG A 120 -1.00 -3.48 -20.32
C ARG A 120 -1.43 -3.27 -18.89
N THR A 121 -2.24 -4.20 -18.40
CA THR A 121 -2.58 -4.28 -16.98
C THR A 121 -1.62 -5.24 -16.30
N ILE A 122 -1.05 -4.82 -15.17
CA ILE A 122 -0.18 -5.64 -14.33
C ILE A 122 -0.69 -5.65 -12.89
N GLN A 123 -0.33 -6.69 -12.14
CA GLN A 123 -0.63 -6.80 -10.72
C GLN A 123 0.65 -6.69 -9.88
N GLN A 124 0.49 -6.15 -8.67
CA GLN A 124 1.51 -6.11 -7.63
C GLN A 124 0.93 -6.60 -6.31
N GLU A 125 1.72 -7.36 -5.55
CA GLU A 125 1.42 -7.69 -4.15
C GLU A 125 2.35 -6.84 -3.26
N TRP A 126 1.74 -6.12 -2.32
CA TRP A 126 2.39 -5.27 -1.34
C TRP A 126 2.23 -5.84 0.07
N ARG A 127 3.25 -5.69 0.91
CA ARG A 127 3.20 -6.09 2.32
C ARG A 127 3.74 -4.99 3.22
N TYR A 128 3.04 -4.73 4.31
CA TYR A 128 3.47 -3.78 5.32
C TYR A 128 4.43 -4.45 6.31
N MET A 129 5.62 -3.88 6.45
CA MET A 129 6.65 -4.33 7.36
C MET A 129 6.58 -3.50 8.64
N ASN A 130 6.01 -4.08 9.71
CA ASN A 130 5.77 -3.36 10.97
C ASN A 130 7.05 -2.82 11.65
N ASN A 131 8.17 -3.51 11.51
CA ASN A 131 9.47 -3.13 12.06
C ASN A 131 9.98 -1.81 11.45
N GLU A 132 9.83 -1.66 10.14
CA GLU A 132 10.31 -0.52 9.35
C GLU A 132 9.20 0.50 9.06
N LYS A 133 7.95 0.17 9.40
CA LYS A 133 6.74 0.95 9.13
C LYS A 133 6.59 1.33 7.65
N VAL A 134 6.99 0.43 6.76
CA VAL A 134 7.06 0.67 5.31
C VAL A 134 6.27 -0.39 4.54
N TRP A 135 5.71 0.02 3.41
CA TRP A 135 5.11 -0.88 2.42
C TRP A 135 6.16 -1.32 1.40
N LEU A 136 6.28 -2.64 1.18
CA LEU A 136 7.20 -3.22 0.22
C LEU A 136 6.46 -4.04 -0.84
N VAL A 137 6.94 -3.99 -2.08
CA VAL A 137 6.49 -4.84 -3.18
C VAL A 137 7.11 -6.22 -3.02
N VAL A 138 6.29 -7.23 -2.75
CA VAL A 138 6.74 -8.61 -2.60
C VAL A 138 6.55 -9.45 -3.86
N LYS A 139 5.67 -9.03 -4.77
CA LYS A 139 5.48 -9.60 -6.12
C LYS A 139 5.06 -8.53 -7.11
N HIS A 140 5.45 -8.68 -8.37
CA HIS A 140 5.05 -7.80 -9.47
C HIS A 140 5.13 -8.52 -10.82
N ASP A 141 4.30 -8.11 -11.77
CA ASP A 141 4.30 -8.69 -13.12
C ASP A 141 5.02 -7.80 -14.15
N LEU A 142 6.06 -7.05 -13.74
CA LEU A 142 6.79 -6.13 -14.63
C LEU A 142 7.39 -6.83 -15.86
N GLU A 143 7.77 -8.10 -15.73
CA GLU A 143 8.27 -8.94 -16.82
C GLU A 143 7.28 -9.06 -18.00
N SER A 144 5.96 -8.99 -17.73
CA SER A 144 4.94 -9.03 -18.77
C SER A 144 5.04 -7.85 -19.75
N LEU A 145 5.57 -6.71 -19.30
CA LEU A 145 5.81 -5.54 -20.14
C LEU A 145 6.97 -5.77 -21.10
N ILE A 146 7.94 -6.62 -20.73
CA ILE A 146 9.08 -6.99 -21.59
C ILE A 146 8.62 -7.97 -22.67
N LEU A 147 7.77 -8.93 -22.31
CA LEU A 147 7.32 -10.01 -23.21
C LEU A 147 6.25 -9.55 -24.21
N ALA A 148 5.55 -8.44 -23.94
CA ALA A 148 4.43 -7.97 -24.74
C ALA A 148 4.77 -7.68 -26.23
N GLY A 149 6.05 -7.49 -26.56
CA GLY A 149 6.56 -7.24 -27.92
C GLY A 149 7.11 -8.48 -28.65
N LEU A 150 7.25 -9.64 -27.98
CA LEU A 150 7.95 -10.81 -28.54
C LEU A 150 7.06 -11.76 -29.38
N HIS A 151 5.76 -11.49 -29.51
CA HIS A 151 4.81 -12.34 -30.25
C HIS A 151 4.40 -11.77 -31.62
N ARG A 152 5.27 -10.99 -32.27
CA ARG A 152 5.09 -10.58 -33.67
C ARG A 152 6.10 -11.26 -34.59
#